data_AF-A0A9X0A5Z6-F1
#
_entry.id   AF-A0A9X0A5Z6-F1
#
_cell.length_a   1.000
_cell.length_b   1.000
_cell.length_c   1.000
_cell.angle_alpha   90.00
_cell.angle_beta   90.00
_cell.angle_gamma   90.00
#
_symmetry.space_group_name_H-M   'P 1'
#
loop_
_entity.id
_entity.type
_entity.pdbx_description
1 polymer ?
#
loop_
_entity_poly.entity_id
_entity_poly.type
_entity_poly.pdbx_seq_one_letter_code
_entity_poly.pdbx_strand_id
1 'polypeptide(L)'
;MINLESLQMLISSMRITTKKVYFPVMYHISPHALRRCRLSKDREVSISSQELRPDQYPDFMMKPGKPRYNSERILGKLFRKCKSLDRAQQFSVDASQTQITPDQDMIVPGYEQYIEEAKAARSLYNTKLDGLMSLYG
;
A
#
# COMPACT_ATOMS: atom_id res chain seq x y z
N MET A 1 -22.37 7.59 22.00
CA MET A 1 -21.42 8.67 21.70
C MET A 1 -20.06 8.04 21.50
N ILE A 2 -19.69 7.73 20.26
CA ILE A 2 -18.43 7.03 19.96
C ILE A 2 -17.33 8.08 19.88
N ASN A 3 -16.31 7.92 20.72
CA ASN A 3 -15.25 8.88 20.97
C ASN A 3 -14.34 9.00 19.73
N LEU A 4 -13.88 10.21 19.41
CA LEU A 4 -13.03 10.53 18.24
C LEU A 4 -11.69 9.78 18.29
N GLU A 5 -11.21 9.46 19.49
CA GLU A 5 -10.04 8.63 19.76
C GLU A 5 -10.19 7.18 19.24
N SER A 6 -11.40 6.63 19.27
CA SER A 6 -11.66 5.27 18.79
C SER A 6 -11.58 5.16 17.26
N LEU A 7 -11.86 6.25 16.54
CA LEU A 7 -11.70 6.31 15.07
C LEU A 7 -10.23 6.46 14.65
N GLN A 8 -9.43 7.22 15.39
CA GLN A 8 -7.98 7.35 15.19
C GLN A 8 -7.25 6.00 15.34
N MET A 9 -7.67 5.19 16.31
CA MET A 9 -7.14 3.83 16.52
C MET A 9 -7.47 2.87 15.36
N LEU A 10 -8.66 2.99 14.77
CA LEU A 10 -9.12 2.11 13.69
C LEU A 10 -8.41 2.43 12.36
N ILE A 11 -8.15 3.72 12.10
CA ILE A 11 -7.41 4.18 10.91
C ILE A 11 -5.91 3.81 11.00
N SER A 12 -5.32 3.80 12.20
CA SER A 12 -3.94 3.32 12.41
C SER A 12 -3.79 1.79 12.29
N SER A 13 -4.89 1.04 12.42
CA SER A 13 -4.90 -0.43 12.33
C SER A 13 -4.86 -0.95 10.88
N MET A 14 -5.22 -0.12 9.88
CA MET A 14 -5.11 -0.45 8.44
C MET A 14 -3.65 -0.42 7.92
N ARG A 15 -2.67 -0.82 8.73
CA ARG A 15 -1.34 -1.16 8.23
C ARG A 15 -1.44 -2.52 7.55
N ILE A 16 -1.77 -2.50 6.27
CA ILE A 16 -1.58 -3.62 5.34
C ILE A 16 -0.14 -4.11 5.54
N THR A 17 0.01 -5.24 6.22
CA THR A 17 1.31 -5.88 6.42
C THR A 17 1.63 -6.60 5.12
N THR A 18 2.12 -5.83 4.14
CA THR A 18 2.65 -6.42 2.91
C THR A 18 3.75 -7.39 3.32
N LYS A 19 3.47 -8.70 3.23
CA LYS A 19 4.48 -9.74 3.39
C LYS A 19 5.64 -9.36 2.48
N LYS A 20 6.85 -9.21 3.03
CA LYS A 20 8.05 -8.93 2.25
C LYS A 20 8.29 -10.11 1.32
N VAL A 21 7.72 -10.06 0.13
CA VAL A 21 8.15 -10.91 -0.97
C VAL A 21 9.51 -10.37 -1.41
N TYR A 22 10.55 -11.07 -0.97
CA TYR A 22 11.92 -10.79 -1.37
C TYR A 22 12.06 -11.25 -2.83
N PHE A 23 11.74 -10.37 -3.78
CA PHE A 23 12.12 -10.58 -5.16
C PHE A 23 13.63 -10.31 -5.27
N PRO A 24 14.47 -11.29 -5.67
CA PRO A 24 15.88 -11.04 -5.93
C PRO A 24 15.97 -10.25 -7.23
N VAL A 25 15.85 -8.92 -7.14
CA VAL A 25 16.09 -8.04 -8.29
C VAL A 25 17.59 -8.01 -8.52
N MET A 26 18.04 -8.60 -9.62
CA MET A 26 19.44 -8.59 -10.06
C MET A 26 19.97 -7.14 -10.08
N TYR A 27 20.86 -6.83 -9.14
CA TYR A 27 21.50 -5.53 -9.03
C TYR A 27 22.47 -5.34 -10.19
N HIS A 28 22.13 -4.51 -11.18
CA HIS A 28 23.17 -3.78 -11.89
C HIS A 28 23.48 -2.55 -11.05
N ILE A 29 24.51 -2.68 -10.22
CA ILE A 29 25.03 -1.60 -9.38
C ILE A 29 25.49 -0.48 -10.32
N SER A 30 25.08 0.76 -10.04
CA SER A 30 25.61 1.93 -10.75
C SER A 30 27.14 1.94 -10.58
N PRO A 31 27.95 2.11 -11.65
CA PRO A 31 29.41 2.05 -11.55
C PRO A 31 30.01 3.06 -10.57
N HIS A 32 29.27 4.08 -10.17
CA HIS A 32 29.69 5.08 -9.19
C HIS A 32 29.60 4.64 -7.72
N ALA A 33 29.01 3.47 -7.41
CA ALA A 33 28.84 2.99 -6.03
C ALA A 33 29.75 1.79 -5.65
N LEU A 34 30.65 1.37 -6.55
CA LEU A 34 31.63 0.34 -6.25
C LEU A 34 32.87 1.01 -5.62
N ARG A 35 33.04 0.89 -4.30
CA ARG A 35 34.39 0.93 -3.73
C ARG A 35 35.21 -0.13 -4.46
N ARG A 36 36.37 0.25 -5.03
CA ARG A 36 37.31 -0.70 -5.65
C ARG A 36 37.80 -1.68 -4.58
N CYS A 37 37.08 -2.77 -4.39
CA CYS A 37 37.65 -3.96 -3.78
C CYS A 37 38.59 -4.56 -4.83
N ARG A 38 39.90 -4.31 -4.69
CA ARG A 38 40.91 -5.11 -5.41
C ARG A 38 40.74 -6.54 -4.91
N LEU A 39 40.09 -7.40 -5.68
CA LEU A 39 40.16 -8.84 -5.46
C LEU A 39 41.57 -9.29 -5.80
N SER A 40 42.45 -9.33 -4.79
CA SER A 40 43.61 -10.22 -4.85
C SER A 40 43.06 -11.64 -4.84
N LYS A 41 43.26 -12.36 -5.94
CA LYS A 41 43.16 -13.82 -6.01
C LYS A 41 43.91 -14.39 -4.80
N ASP A 42 43.33 -15.39 -4.15
CA ASP A 42 43.96 -16.20 -3.11
C ASP A 42 43.91 -15.61 -1.68
N ARG A 43 42.70 -15.50 -1.11
CA ARG A 43 42.42 -15.70 0.33
C ARG A 43 40.90 -15.71 0.56
N GLU A 44 40.38 -16.76 1.21
CA GLU A 44 39.01 -16.75 1.74
C GLU A 44 38.90 -15.65 2.79
N VAL A 45 38.25 -14.55 2.43
CA VAL A 45 37.91 -13.46 3.35
C VAL A 45 36.49 -13.73 3.84
N SER A 46 36.29 -13.86 5.15
CA SER A 46 34.98 -13.86 5.78
C SER A 46 34.36 -12.46 5.65
N ILE A 47 33.73 -12.19 4.50
CA ILE A 47 33.03 -10.94 4.26
C ILE A 47 31.79 -10.93 5.16
N SER A 48 31.88 -10.21 6.28
CA SER A 48 30.73 -9.95 7.14
C SER A 48 29.68 -9.18 6.34
N SER A 49 28.41 -9.59 6.43
CA SER A 49 27.26 -9.05 5.69
C SER A 49 27.01 -7.55 5.87
N GLN A 50 27.78 -6.88 6.74
CA GLN A 50 27.77 -5.43 6.92
C GLN A 50 28.52 -4.68 5.79
N GLU A 51 29.61 -5.24 5.25
CA GLU A 51 30.42 -4.62 4.19
C GLU A 51 29.69 -4.61 2.84
N LEU A 52 28.71 -5.50 2.66
CA LEU A 52 27.93 -5.68 1.42
C LEU A 52 26.65 -4.84 1.38
N ARG A 53 26.36 -4.06 2.42
CA ARG A 53 25.13 -3.26 2.48
C ARG A 53 25.30 -1.96 1.68
N PRO A 54 24.34 -1.63 0.79
CA PRO A 54 24.32 -0.33 0.13
C PRO A 54 24.20 0.81 1.15
N ASP A 55 24.95 1.89 0.92
CA ASP A 55 24.86 3.12 1.71
C ASP A 55 23.49 3.79 1.55
N GLN A 56 22.90 3.71 0.35
CA GLN A 56 21.58 4.25 0.03
C GLN A 56 20.71 3.19 -0.65
N TYR A 57 19.41 3.21 -0.33
CA TYR A 57 18.43 2.28 -0.91
C TYR A 57 17.53 2.96 -1.94
N PRO A 58 17.07 2.25 -2.97
CA PRO A 58 16.04 2.77 -3.84
C PRO A 58 14.78 3.18 -3.06
N ASP A 59 14.16 4.29 -3.48
CA ASP A 59 12.90 4.82 -2.91
C ASP A 59 11.79 3.77 -2.80
N PHE A 60 11.64 2.90 -3.79
CA PHE A 60 10.63 1.85 -3.81
C PHE A 60 10.84 0.73 -2.76
N MET A 61 12.04 0.60 -2.18
CA MET A 61 12.29 -0.41 -1.14
C MET A 61 11.73 -0.01 0.24
N MET A 62 11.30 1.25 0.41
CA MET A 62 10.64 1.77 1.62
C MET A 62 11.31 1.40 2.95
N LYS A 63 12.64 1.40 3.01
CA LYS A 63 13.39 1.13 4.25
C LYS A 63 13.31 2.34 5.19
N PRO A 64 12.69 2.24 6.38
CA PRO A 64 12.65 3.34 7.33
C PRO A 64 14.03 3.60 7.93
N GLY A 65 14.36 4.88 8.20
CA GLY A 65 15.61 5.27 8.85
C GLY A 65 16.88 5.06 8.03
N LYS A 66 16.77 4.82 6.71
CA LYS A 66 17.90 4.69 5.78
C LYS A 66 17.81 5.75 4.69
N PRO A 67 18.94 6.30 4.23
CA PRO A 67 18.94 7.28 3.14
C PRO A 67 18.49 6.59 1.84
N ARG A 68 17.79 7.36 1.00
CA ARG A 68 17.16 6.84 -0.22
C ARG A 68 17.51 7.68 -1.43
N TYR A 69 17.53 7.05 -2.59
CA TYR A 69 17.64 7.74 -3.88
C TYR A 69 16.43 7.47 -4.77
N ASN A 70 16.14 8.38 -5.71
CA ASN A 70 15.08 8.21 -6.69
C ASN A 70 15.55 7.28 -7.81
N SER A 71 14.97 6.08 -7.92
CA SER A 71 15.33 5.17 -9.00
C SER A 71 14.73 5.62 -10.34
N GLU A 72 15.56 5.71 -11.38
CA GLU A 72 15.13 6.05 -12.76
C GLU A 72 14.58 4.85 -13.55
N ARG A 73 14.76 3.63 -13.02
CA ARG A 73 14.28 2.41 -13.65
C ARG A 73 12.75 2.28 -13.54
N ILE A 74 12.19 1.38 -14.35
CA ILE A 74 10.73 1.18 -14.44
C ILE A 74 10.08 0.94 -13.08
N LEU A 75 10.74 0.19 -12.18
CA LEU A 75 10.22 -0.11 -10.85
C LEU A 75 10.08 1.14 -9.98
N GLY A 76 11.06 2.04 -9.98
CA GLY A 76 10.98 3.31 -9.27
C GLY A 76 9.92 4.24 -9.85
N LYS A 77 9.84 4.33 -11.18
CA LYS A 77 8.79 5.11 -11.87
C LYS A 77 7.39 4.60 -11.54
N LEU A 78 7.19 3.28 -11.56
CA LEU A 78 5.92 2.65 -11.23
C LEU A 78 5.55 2.88 -9.76
N PHE A 79 6.49 2.67 -8.85
CA PHE A 79 6.30 2.92 -7.43
C PHE A 79 5.77 4.32 -7.14
N ARG A 80 6.38 5.35 -7.74
CA ARG A 80 5.95 6.74 -7.56
C ARG A 80 4.55 7.00 -8.11
N LYS A 81 4.21 6.42 -9.27
CA LYS A 81 2.86 6.53 -9.85
C LYS A 81 1.81 5.85 -8.96
N CYS A 82 2.04 4.61 -8.54
CA CYS A 82 1.14 3.90 -7.62
C CYS A 82 0.97 4.68 -6.31
N LYS A 83 2.07 5.14 -5.71
CA LYS A 83 2.03 5.93 -4.49
C LYS A 83 1.27 7.25 -4.63
N SER A 84 1.27 7.86 -5.82
CA SER A 84 0.45 9.06 -6.09
C SER A 84 -1.03 8.73 -6.22
N LEU A 85 -1.38 7.57 -6.78
CA LEU A 85 -2.76 7.07 -6.85
C LEU A 85 -3.29 6.73 -5.45
N ASP A 86 -2.50 6.02 -4.63
CA ASP A 86 -2.90 5.70 -3.26
C ASP A 86 -3.23 6.97 -2.46
N ARG A 87 -2.42 8.03 -2.62
CA ARG A 87 -2.70 9.34 -2.02
C ARG A 87 -3.98 9.95 -2.55
N ALA A 88 -4.19 9.94 -3.87
CA ALA A 88 -5.42 10.46 -4.46
C ALA A 88 -6.67 9.69 -4.00
N GLN A 89 -6.57 8.37 -3.85
CA GLN A 89 -7.64 7.52 -3.33
C GLN A 89 -7.96 7.83 -1.86
N GLN A 90 -6.95 8.09 -1.03
CA GLN A 90 -7.15 8.56 0.36
C GLN A 90 -7.96 9.87 0.42
N PHE A 91 -7.76 10.79 -0.53
CA PHE A 91 -8.56 12.01 -0.63
C PHE A 91 -9.98 11.77 -1.18
N SER A 92 -10.17 10.72 -1.98
CA SER A 92 -11.49 10.36 -2.54
C SER A 92 -12.45 9.68 -1.56
N VAL A 93 -12.00 9.33 -0.35
CA VAL A 93 -12.89 8.78 0.70
C VAL A 93 -13.97 9.79 1.10
N ASP A 94 -13.69 11.10 0.96
CA ASP A 94 -14.69 12.18 1.11
C ASP A 94 -15.74 12.23 -0.02
N ALA A 95 -15.51 11.55 -1.15
CA ALA A 95 -16.50 11.48 -2.25
C ALA A 95 -17.71 10.57 -1.90
N SER A 96 -17.65 9.84 -0.78
CA SER A 96 -18.77 9.05 -0.25
C SER A 96 -20.00 9.89 0.12
N GLN A 97 -19.88 11.22 0.14
CA GLN A 97 -20.98 12.16 0.37
C GLN A 97 -21.49 12.85 -0.90
N THR A 98 -21.17 12.32 -2.09
CA THR A 98 -21.83 12.83 -3.30
C THR A 98 -23.31 12.46 -3.23
N GLN A 99 -24.19 13.47 -3.16
CA GLN A 99 -25.64 13.28 -3.19
C GLN A 99 -26.03 12.67 -4.54
N ILE A 100 -26.13 11.34 -4.60
CA ILE A 100 -26.55 10.63 -5.81
C ILE A 100 -28.07 10.80 -5.92
N THR A 101 -28.52 11.51 -6.95
CA THR A 101 -29.94 11.61 -7.26
C THR A 101 -30.37 10.36 -8.03
N PRO A 102 -31.34 9.57 -7.52
CA PRO A 102 -31.84 8.41 -8.25
C PRO A 102 -32.61 8.86 -9.49
N ASP A 103 -32.47 8.08 -10.57
CA ASP A 103 -33.26 8.26 -11.78
C ASP A 103 -34.74 8.01 -11.47
N GLN A 104 -35.59 8.96 -11.84
CA GLN A 104 -37.02 8.91 -11.53
C GLN A 104 -37.71 7.76 -12.27
N ASP A 105 -37.23 7.41 -13.47
CA ASP A 105 -37.80 6.32 -14.27
C ASP A 105 -37.52 4.93 -13.66
N MET A 106 -36.59 4.84 -12.71
CA MET A 106 -36.27 3.61 -11.99
C MET A 106 -37.04 3.43 -10.68
N ILE A 107 -37.88 4.40 -10.30
CA ILE A 107 -38.65 4.35 -9.04
C ILE A 107 -39.98 3.61 -9.28
N VAL A 108 -40.11 2.43 -8.68
CA VAL A 108 -41.31 1.60 -8.76
C VAL A 108 -42.23 1.91 -7.57
N PRO A 109 -43.55 2.13 -7.77
CA PRO A 109 -44.46 2.41 -6.67
C PRO A 109 -44.51 1.24 -5.66
N GLY A 110 -44.50 1.56 -4.37
CA GLY A 110 -44.49 0.56 -3.30
C GLY A 110 -43.11 0.01 -2.96
N TYR A 111 -42.02 0.63 -3.44
CA TYR A 111 -40.65 0.25 -3.08
C TYR A 111 -40.33 0.48 -1.60
N GLU A 112 -41.09 1.35 -0.92
CA GLU A 112 -40.83 1.80 0.43
C GLU A 112 -40.85 0.65 1.45
N GLN A 113 -41.67 -0.38 1.19
CA GLN A 113 -41.75 -1.57 2.05
C GLN A 113 -40.46 -2.40 2.07
N TYR A 114 -39.64 -2.30 1.01
CA TYR A 114 -38.40 -3.08 0.86
C TYR A 114 -37.16 -2.32 1.34
N ILE A 115 -37.28 -1.04 1.71
CA ILE A 115 -36.14 -0.20 2.09
C ILE A 115 -35.39 -0.80 3.30
N GLU A 116 -36.13 -1.23 4.33
CA GLU A 116 -35.52 -1.75 5.55
C GLU A 116 -34.83 -3.10 5.32
N GLU A 117 -35.46 -3.99 4.53
CA GLU A 117 -34.84 -5.26 4.13
C GLU A 117 -33.58 -5.02 3.28
N ALA A 118 -33.64 -4.10 2.31
CA ALA A 118 -32.50 -3.76 1.46
C ALA A 118 -31.33 -3.18 2.28
N LYS A 119 -31.61 -2.33 3.27
CA LYS A 119 -30.58 -1.81 4.20
C LYS A 119 -29.96 -2.95 5.02
N ALA A 120 -30.77 -3.86 5.55
CA ALA A 120 -30.29 -5.01 6.31
C ALA A 120 -29.40 -5.93 5.44
N ALA A 121 -29.84 -6.23 4.21
CA ALA A 121 -29.07 -7.04 3.26
C ALA A 121 -27.75 -6.37 2.88
N ARG A 122 -27.75 -5.06 2.61
CA ARG A 122 -26.54 -4.28 2.32
C ARG A 122 -25.57 -4.30 3.50
N SER A 123 -26.07 -4.10 4.72
CA SER A 123 -25.26 -4.11 5.95
C SER A 123 -24.59 -5.48 6.17
N LEU A 124 -25.35 -6.56 5.99
CA LEU A 124 -24.85 -7.93 6.07
C LEU A 124 -23.77 -8.20 5.02
N TYR A 125 -23.99 -7.77 3.78
CA TYR A 125 -23.01 -7.90 2.72
C TYR A 125 -21.71 -7.16 3.05
N ASN A 126 -21.81 -5.89 3.47
CA ASN A 126 -20.64 -5.09 3.85
C ASN A 126 -19.87 -5.74 4.99
N THR A 127 -20.56 -6.26 6.01
CA THR A 127 -19.92 -6.95 7.14
C THR A 127 -19.15 -8.20 6.69
N LYS A 128 -19.72 -8.99 5.76
CA LYS A 128 -19.04 -10.15 5.19
C LYS A 128 -17.81 -9.75 4.38
N LEU A 129 -17.95 -8.68 3.59
CA LEU A 129 -16.85 -8.13 2.78
C LEU A 129 -15.72 -7.63 3.68
N ASP A 130 -16.03 -6.89 4.74
CA ASP A 130 -15.06 -6.43 5.75
C ASP A 130 -14.34 -7.61 6.40
N GLY A 131 -15.06 -8.69 6.71
CA GLY A 131 -14.46 -9.93 7.21
C GLY A 131 -13.46 -10.56 6.23
N LEU A 132 -13.81 -10.62 4.94
CA LEU A 132 -12.91 -11.14 3.91
C LEU A 132 -11.68 -10.25 3.72
N MET A 133 -11.86 -8.93 3.69
CA MET A 133 -10.76 -7.97 3.60
C MET A 133 -9.84 -8.03 4.82
N SER A 134 -10.38 -8.29 6.01
CA SER A 134 -9.57 -8.47 7.21
C SER A 134 -8.69 -9.73 7.15
N LEU A 135 -9.21 -10.82 6.55
CA LEU A 135 -8.49 -12.09 6.44
C LEU A 135 -7.44 -12.11 5.33
N TYR A 136 -7.71 -11.44 4.20
CA TYR A 136 -6.92 -11.56 2.97
C TYR A 136 -6.39 -10.24 2.39
N GLY A 137 -6.79 -9.08 2.95
CA GLY A 137 -6.44 -7.74 2.47
C GLY A 137 -5.11 -7.20 2.97
#